data_AF-A0A1G2VMI6-F1
#
_entry.id   AF-A0A1G2VMI6-F1
#
_cell.length_a   1.000
_cell.length_b   1.000
_cell.length_c   1.000
_cell.angle_alpha   90.00
_cell.angle_beta   90.00
_cell.angle_gamma   90.00
#
_symmetry.space_group_name_H-M   'P 1'
#
loop_
_entity.id
_entity.type
_entity.pdbx_description
1 polymer ?
#
loop_
_entity_poly.entity_id
_entity_poly.type
_entity_poly.pdbx_seq_one_letter_code
_entity_poly.pdbx_strand_id
1 'polypeptide(L)'
;MTKLPRQFYNAFTLIELIVTIGILAIILTIVVVAINPAEQLSRSRDSKRISDLGAMRTAWNLYLAQASTTVDLSGNASYTCKGEGGSNVGYFVSRSVSTTTPSGFNYTVTNTSQVIGVNGWAPARIDQTPGGSTISNLPVDPKGPNTSEEFWYAYACDQTAKSFEFTARFESNYFLTDLDNDGRDGGNSTTTYEVGTDLALIPGSY
;
A
#
# COMPACT_ATOMS: atom_id res chain seq x y z
N MET A 1 -2.00 62.78 33.41
CA MET A 1 -2.84 62.23 32.33
C MET A 1 -2.03 62.22 31.03
N THR A 2 -1.43 61.08 30.71
CA THR A 2 -0.68 60.84 29.46
C THR A 2 -1.67 60.45 28.36
N LYS A 3 -1.77 61.24 27.29
CA LYS A 3 -2.61 60.91 26.13
C LYS A 3 -1.99 59.73 25.38
N LEU A 4 -2.75 58.64 25.23
CA LEU A 4 -2.36 57.51 24.37
C LEU A 4 -2.46 57.92 22.88
N PRO A 5 -1.47 57.56 22.04
CA PRO A 5 -1.49 57.88 20.63
C PRO A 5 -2.65 57.16 19.92
N ARG A 6 -3.37 57.90 19.07
CA ARG A 6 -4.51 57.38 18.32
C ARG A 6 -3.98 56.62 17.09
N GLN A 7 -4.14 55.28 17.08
CA GLN A 7 -3.86 54.48 15.89
C GLN A 7 -4.95 54.74 14.83
N PHE A 8 -4.53 55.21 13.65
CA PHE A 8 -5.39 55.27 12.47
C PHE A 8 -5.48 53.87 11.86
N TYR A 9 -6.66 53.28 11.89
CA TYR A 9 -6.94 52.07 11.11
C TYR A 9 -7.25 52.50 9.68
N ASN A 10 -6.38 52.14 8.74
CA ASN A 10 -6.64 52.29 7.32
C ASN A 10 -7.78 51.32 6.94
N ALA A 11 -8.95 51.86 6.62
CA ALA A 11 -10.06 51.08 6.11
C ALA A 11 -9.86 50.81 4.62
N PHE A 12 -10.00 49.55 4.20
CA PHE A 12 -9.95 49.16 2.80
C PHE A 12 -11.07 49.82 1.99
N THR A 13 -10.76 50.22 0.76
CA THR A 13 -11.77 50.76 -0.15
C THR A 13 -12.62 49.64 -0.77
N LEU A 14 -13.87 49.94 -1.11
CA LEU A 14 -14.77 48.99 -1.74
C LEU A 14 -14.26 48.54 -3.12
N ILE A 15 -13.57 49.42 -3.84
CA ILE A 15 -12.96 49.10 -5.13
C ILE A 15 -11.77 48.15 -4.98
N GLU A 16 -10.94 48.32 -3.93
CA GLU A 16 -9.87 47.36 -3.65
C GLU A 16 -10.46 45.98 -3.46
N LEU A 17 -11.47 45.83 -2.60
CA LEU A 17 -12.08 44.52 -2.32
C LEU A 17 -12.64 43.86 -3.59
N ILE A 18 -13.29 44.63 -4.47
CA ILE A 18 -13.86 44.11 -5.72
C ILE A 18 -12.77 43.66 -6.70
N VAL A 19 -11.68 44.43 -6.81
CA VAL A 19 -10.55 44.05 -7.68
C VAL A 19 -9.86 42.79 -7.15
N THR A 20 -9.68 42.66 -5.83
CA THR A 20 -9.04 41.47 -5.26
C THR A 20 -9.86 40.21 -5.47
N ILE A 21 -11.17 40.24 -5.22
CA ILE A 21 -12.01 39.05 -5.45
C ILE A 21 -12.07 38.68 -6.95
N GLY A 22 -11.99 39.67 -7.85
CA GLY A 22 -11.91 39.44 -9.29
C GLY A 22 -10.60 38.75 -9.69
N ILE A 23 -9.46 39.22 -9.18
CA ILE A 23 -8.16 38.59 -9.43
C ILE A 23 -8.09 37.19 -8.81
N LEU A 24 -8.59 37.01 -7.58
CA LEU A 24 -8.63 35.70 -6.91
C LEU A 24 -9.46 34.68 -7.68
N ALA A 25 -10.60 35.09 -8.25
CA ALA A 25 -11.42 34.21 -9.07
C ALA A 25 -10.66 33.69 -10.31
N ILE A 26 -9.89 34.56 -10.96
CA ILE A 26 -9.07 34.19 -12.14
C ILE A 26 -7.92 33.26 -11.75
N ILE A 27 -7.21 33.58 -10.66
CA ILE A 27 -6.10 32.73 -10.20
C ILE A 27 -6.60 31.34 -9.80
N LEU A 28 -7.75 31.26 -9.12
CA LEU A 28 -8.29 30.00 -8.62
C LEU A 28 -8.66 29.03 -9.76
N THR A 29 -9.21 29.53 -10.87
CA THR A 29 -9.53 28.67 -12.02
C THR A 29 -8.26 28.10 -12.67
N ILE A 30 -7.22 28.92 -12.84
CA ILE A 30 -5.93 28.48 -13.41
C ILE A 30 -5.26 27.45 -12.50
N VAL A 31 -5.23 27.71 -11.19
CA VAL A 31 -4.58 26.85 -10.21
C VAL A 31 -5.20 25.45 -10.16
N VAL A 32 -6.54 25.34 -10.18
CA VAL A 32 -7.22 24.04 -10.14
C VAL A 32 -6.89 23.18 -11.37
N VAL A 33 -6.82 23.79 -12.56
CA VAL A 33 -6.45 23.08 -13.80
C VAL A 33 -4.99 22.65 -13.77
N ALA A 34 -4.09 23.50 -13.24
CA ALA A 34 -2.66 23.21 -13.18
C ALA A 34 -2.30 22.10 -12.16
N ILE A 35 -3.06 21.95 -11.08
CA ILE A 35 -2.71 21.11 -9.92
C ILE A 35 -3.17 19.65 -10.05
N ASN A 36 -4.05 19.31 -11.00
CA ASN A 36 -4.65 17.97 -11.18
C ASN A 36 -4.90 17.24 -9.84
N PRO A 37 -5.91 17.66 -9.05
CA PRO A 37 -6.12 17.17 -7.69
C PRO A 37 -6.36 15.65 -7.63
N ALA A 38 -6.94 15.05 -8.67
CA ALA A 38 -7.14 13.60 -8.75
C ALA A 38 -5.80 12.85 -8.75
N GLU A 39 -4.85 13.31 -9.57
CA GLU A 39 -3.50 12.75 -9.63
C GLU A 39 -2.74 12.93 -8.30
N GLN A 40 -2.89 14.06 -7.62
CA GLN A 40 -2.25 14.25 -6.30
C GLN A 40 -2.80 13.30 -5.24
N LEU A 41 -4.11 13.03 -5.25
CA LEU A 41 -4.71 12.06 -4.37
C LEU A 41 -4.22 10.64 -4.71
N SER A 42 -4.09 10.28 -5.99
CA SER A 42 -3.52 9.00 -6.42
C SER A 42 -2.07 8.84 -5.95
N ARG A 43 -1.23 9.88 -6.13
CA ARG A 43 0.16 9.89 -5.65
C ARG A 43 0.27 9.70 -4.13
N SER A 44 -0.64 10.32 -3.38
CA SER A 44 -0.70 10.16 -1.92
C SER A 44 -1.04 8.73 -1.52
N ARG A 45 -2.01 8.10 -2.20
CA ARG A 45 -2.36 6.69 -1.97
C ARG A 45 -1.24 5.74 -2.35
N ASP A 46 -0.58 5.95 -3.49
CA ASP A 46 0.54 5.13 -3.92
C ASP A 46 1.75 5.26 -2.98
N SER A 47 2.05 6.48 -2.51
CA SER A 47 3.09 6.70 -1.49
C SER A 47 2.79 5.93 -0.21
N LYS A 48 1.50 5.85 0.17
CA LYS A 48 1.05 5.01 1.28
C LYS A 48 1.24 3.52 0.99
N ARG A 49 0.93 3.03 -0.22
CA ARG A 49 1.20 1.62 -0.63
C ARG A 49 2.68 1.27 -0.52
N ILE A 50 3.56 2.14 -1.01
CA ILE A 50 5.02 1.95 -0.91
C ILE A 50 5.46 1.86 0.56
N SER A 51 4.99 2.80 1.39
CA SER A 51 5.32 2.80 2.82
C SER A 51 4.79 1.56 3.54
N ASP A 52 3.56 1.15 3.24
CA ASP A 52 2.90 -0.02 3.83
C ASP A 52 3.67 -1.30 3.46
N LEU A 53 3.97 -1.53 2.18
CA LEU A 53 4.75 -2.70 1.74
C LEU A 53 6.20 -2.68 2.26
N GLY A 54 6.82 -1.50 2.35
CA GLY A 54 8.16 -1.36 2.93
C GLY A 54 8.20 -1.75 4.42
N ALA A 55 7.17 -1.37 5.19
CA ALA A 55 7.03 -1.77 6.58
C ALA A 55 6.75 -3.28 6.72
N MET A 56 5.91 -3.84 5.85
CA MET A 56 5.66 -5.28 5.80
C MET A 56 6.93 -6.08 5.51
N ARG A 57 7.70 -5.70 4.47
CA ARG A 57 8.99 -6.34 4.17
C ARG A 57 9.93 -6.33 5.36
N THR A 58 9.99 -5.22 6.07
CA THR A 58 10.83 -5.09 7.27
C THR A 58 10.38 -6.05 8.37
N ALA A 59 9.07 -6.15 8.61
CA ALA A 59 8.50 -7.06 9.62
C ALA A 59 8.77 -8.53 9.28
N TRP A 60 8.57 -8.94 8.01
CA TRP A 60 8.84 -10.31 7.58
C TRP A 60 10.33 -10.64 7.64
N ASN A 61 11.21 -9.74 7.19
CA ASN A 61 12.65 -9.96 7.29
C ASN A 61 13.10 -10.08 8.73
N LEU A 62 12.55 -9.27 9.65
CA LEU A 62 12.84 -9.38 11.07
C LEU A 62 12.40 -10.73 11.62
N TYR A 63 11.18 -11.17 11.29
CA TYR A 63 10.66 -12.47 11.66
C TYR A 63 11.58 -13.60 11.17
N LEU A 64 11.95 -13.60 9.88
CA LEU A 64 12.84 -14.60 9.28
C LEU A 64 14.23 -14.62 9.93
N ALA A 65 14.76 -13.44 10.31
CA ALA A 65 16.07 -13.33 10.92
C ALA A 65 16.10 -13.76 12.39
N GLN A 66 14.98 -13.64 13.11
CA GLN A 66 14.93 -13.81 14.57
C GLN A 66 14.09 -15.00 15.03
N ALA A 67 13.36 -15.69 14.15
CA ALA A 67 12.49 -16.80 14.53
C ALA A 67 13.23 -17.83 15.41
N SER A 68 12.76 -17.99 16.65
CA SER A 68 13.29 -18.96 17.61
C SER A 68 12.61 -20.34 17.50
N THR A 69 11.49 -20.39 16.78
CA THR A 69 10.76 -21.60 16.40
C THR A 69 10.91 -21.85 14.91
N THR A 70 10.36 -22.96 14.42
CA THR A 70 10.21 -23.18 12.98
C THR A 70 9.48 -21.98 12.35
N VAL A 71 10.10 -21.37 11.34
CA VAL A 71 9.48 -20.32 10.53
C VAL A 71 8.19 -20.85 9.93
N ASP A 72 7.12 -20.07 9.98
CA ASP A 72 5.80 -20.37 9.42
C ASP A 72 5.29 -19.15 8.65
N LEU A 73 5.36 -19.23 7.32
CA LEU A 73 4.92 -18.17 6.41
C LEU A 73 3.45 -18.33 5.96
N SER A 74 2.83 -19.47 6.25
CA SER A 74 1.45 -19.82 5.88
C SER A 74 0.44 -19.63 7.00
N GLY A 75 0.91 -19.44 8.24
CA GLY A 75 0.08 -19.22 9.41
C GLY A 75 -0.72 -20.47 9.79
N ASN A 76 -0.09 -21.64 9.76
CA ASN A 76 -0.73 -22.93 10.04
C ASN A 76 -1.92 -23.26 9.10
N ALA A 77 -2.08 -22.51 8.01
CA ALA A 77 -2.97 -22.87 6.93
C ALA A 77 -2.24 -23.91 6.07
N SER A 78 -2.44 -25.19 6.40
CA SER A 78 -1.73 -26.30 5.76
C SER A 78 -1.72 -26.17 4.25
N TYR A 79 -0.51 -26.13 3.68
CA TYR A 79 -0.21 -26.23 2.25
C TYR A 79 -0.40 -24.98 1.41
N THR A 80 -0.53 -23.81 2.03
CA THR A 80 -0.84 -22.56 1.31
C THR A 80 0.40 -21.83 0.80
N CYS A 81 1.58 -22.10 1.35
CA CYS A 81 2.84 -21.63 0.76
C CYS A 81 3.44 -22.69 -0.16
N LYS A 82 4.18 -22.24 -1.17
CA LYS A 82 5.01 -23.12 -2.00
C LYS A 82 6.00 -23.88 -1.11
N GLY A 83 6.23 -25.16 -1.38
CA GLY A 83 7.22 -25.97 -0.65
C GLY A 83 6.71 -26.62 0.64
N GLU A 84 5.41 -26.57 0.96
CA GLU A 84 4.82 -27.27 2.11
C GLU A 84 4.39 -28.72 1.82
N GLY A 85 4.69 -29.25 0.64
CA GLY A 85 4.44 -30.65 0.28
C GLY A 85 2.99 -30.99 -0.09
N GLY A 86 2.06 -30.04 0.03
CA GLY A 86 0.68 -30.17 -0.47
C GLY A 86 0.47 -29.46 -1.80
N SER A 87 -0.56 -29.87 -2.53
CA SER A 87 -0.87 -29.38 -3.89
C SER A 87 -1.63 -28.06 -3.92
N ASN A 88 -1.65 -27.28 -2.84
CA ASN A 88 -2.65 -26.24 -2.56
C ASN A 88 -2.04 -24.85 -2.33
N VAL A 89 -1.17 -24.38 -3.23
CA VAL A 89 -0.54 -23.05 -3.10
C VAL A 89 -1.60 -21.95 -3.20
N GLY A 90 -1.68 -21.10 -2.18
CA GLY A 90 -2.68 -20.04 -2.05
C GLY A 90 -2.13 -18.66 -2.44
N TYR A 91 -2.97 -17.88 -3.13
CA TYR A 91 -2.73 -16.48 -3.41
C TYR A 91 -3.56 -15.62 -2.46
N PHE A 92 -2.92 -14.90 -1.55
CA PHE A 92 -3.62 -14.17 -0.49
C PHE A 92 -3.84 -12.72 -0.88
N VAL A 93 -5.05 -12.19 -0.66
CA VAL A 93 -5.40 -10.79 -0.99
C VAL A 93 -6.17 -10.09 0.13
N SER A 94 -5.86 -8.81 0.34
CA SER A 94 -6.37 -7.97 1.43
C SER A 94 -7.78 -7.39 1.18
N ARG A 95 -8.72 -8.21 0.66
CA ARG A 95 -10.07 -7.75 0.30
C ARG A 95 -11.14 -8.83 0.52
N SER A 96 -12.41 -8.45 0.39
CA SER A 96 -13.58 -9.32 0.64
C SER A 96 -14.25 -9.88 -0.62
N VAL A 97 -13.84 -9.48 -1.83
CA VAL A 97 -14.49 -9.93 -3.07
C VAL A 97 -13.56 -10.81 -3.91
N SER A 98 -14.18 -11.66 -4.74
CA SER A 98 -13.51 -12.62 -5.60
C SER A 98 -12.57 -11.94 -6.59
N THR A 99 -11.35 -12.46 -6.71
CA THR A 99 -10.41 -12.16 -7.80
C THR A 99 -10.12 -13.44 -8.57
N THR A 100 -9.54 -13.30 -9.76
CA THR A 100 -8.99 -14.44 -10.49
C THR A 100 -7.79 -15.00 -9.73
N THR A 101 -7.73 -16.33 -9.64
CA THR A 101 -6.54 -17.02 -9.13
C THR A 101 -5.48 -16.97 -10.22
N PRO A 102 -4.31 -16.37 -9.98
CA PRO A 102 -3.24 -16.33 -10.98
C PRO A 102 -2.67 -17.72 -11.26
N SER A 103 -2.08 -17.89 -12.44
CA SER A 103 -1.41 -19.15 -12.80
C SER A 103 -0.32 -19.51 -11.79
N GLY A 104 -0.19 -20.78 -11.42
CA GLY A 104 0.77 -21.22 -10.40
C GLY A 104 0.21 -21.24 -8.98
N PHE A 105 -0.99 -20.68 -8.77
CA PHE A 105 -1.77 -20.85 -7.54
C PHE A 105 -2.99 -21.74 -7.79
N ASN A 106 -3.45 -22.41 -6.73
CA ASN A 106 -4.60 -23.31 -6.78
C ASN A 106 -5.90 -22.58 -6.42
N TYR A 107 -5.83 -21.58 -5.55
CA TYR A 107 -6.98 -20.78 -5.13
C TYR A 107 -6.53 -19.41 -4.61
N THR A 108 -7.48 -18.49 -4.60
CA THR A 108 -7.34 -17.18 -3.97
C THR A 108 -7.93 -17.23 -2.56
N VAL A 109 -7.21 -16.68 -1.58
CA VAL A 109 -7.68 -16.44 -0.21
C VAL A 109 -7.99 -14.96 -0.06
N THR A 110 -9.27 -14.62 0.07
CA THR A 110 -9.73 -13.25 0.31
C THR A 110 -9.95 -13.05 1.81
N ASN A 111 -9.27 -12.07 2.41
CA ASN A 111 -9.42 -11.74 3.83
C ASN A 111 -9.20 -10.24 4.04
N THR A 112 -9.99 -9.62 4.90
CA THR A 112 -9.88 -8.18 5.24
C THR A 112 -9.31 -7.95 6.64
N SER A 113 -9.04 -9.02 7.39
CA SER A 113 -8.51 -8.96 8.74
C SER A 113 -7.09 -8.37 8.74
N GLN A 114 -6.91 -7.33 9.56
CA GLN A 114 -5.64 -6.67 9.79
C GLN A 114 -4.82 -7.29 10.91
N VAL A 115 -5.30 -8.39 11.51
CA VAL A 115 -4.57 -9.10 12.57
C VAL A 115 -3.27 -9.67 12.00
N ILE A 116 -2.18 -9.56 12.75
CA ILE A 116 -0.91 -10.21 12.39
C ILE A 116 -0.94 -11.71 12.72
N GLY A 117 -0.26 -12.54 11.93
CA GLY A 117 -0.28 -14.01 12.11
C GLY A 117 -1.51 -14.68 11.47
N VAL A 118 -1.90 -15.82 12.02
CA VAL A 118 -2.81 -16.81 11.38
C VAL A 118 -4.16 -16.29 10.90
N ASN A 119 -4.68 -15.21 11.50
CA ASN A 119 -5.99 -14.67 11.18
C ASN A 119 -5.94 -13.50 10.20
N GLY A 120 -4.74 -13.05 9.82
CA GLY A 120 -4.52 -11.94 8.91
C GLY A 120 -4.73 -12.31 7.45
N TRP A 121 -4.81 -11.29 6.60
CA TRP A 121 -4.78 -11.51 5.15
C TRP A 121 -3.42 -11.95 4.63
N ALA A 122 -2.33 -11.64 5.35
CA ALA A 122 -0.99 -12.20 5.12
C ALA A 122 -0.60 -13.03 6.35
N PRO A 123 -0.77 -14.36 6.31
CA PRO A 123 -0.88 -15.17 7.54
C PRO A 123 0.45 -15.54 8.20
N ALA A 124 1.61 -15.11 7.68
CA ALA A 124 2.90 -15.44 8.28
C ALA A 124 2.97 -15.06 9.76
N ARG A 125 3.63 -15.92 10.54
CA ARG A 125 3.69 -15.84 12.01
C ARG A 125 4.63 -14.75 12.54
N ILE A 126 4.59 -13.56 11.96
CA ILE A 126 5.37 -12.40 12.44
C ILE A 126 4.99 -12.00 13.88
N ASP A 127 3.80 -12.42 14.35
CA ASP A 127 3.37 -12.32 15.75
C ASP A 127 4.26 -13.09 16.72
N GLN A 128 5.05 -14.05 16.22
CA GLN A 128 6.01 -14.84 16.98
C GLN A 128 7.44 -14.31 16.90
N THR A 129 7.68 -13.15 16.29
CA THR A 129 9.00 -12.52 16.26
C THR A 129 9.47 -12.22 17.69
N PRO A 130 10.63 -12.74 18.13
CA PRO A 130 11.17 -12.39 19.44
C PRO A 130 11.36 -10.88 19.59
N GLY A 131 10.88 -10.31 20.70
CA GLY A 131 10.89 -8.85 20.89
C GLY A 131 9.73 -8.11 20.19
N GLY A 132 8.89 -8.80 19.43
CA GLY A 132 7.69 -8.27 18.78
C GLY A 132 7.88 -7.90 17.30
N SER A 133 6.76 -7.88 16.56
CA SER A 133 6.71 -7.41 15.18
C SER A 133 6.91 -5.89 15.10
N THR A 134 7.57 -5.40 14.03
CA THR A 134 7.72 -3.95 13.76
C THR A 134 6.43 -3.29 13.29
N ILE A 135 5.41 -4.09 12.94
CA ILE A 135 4.05 -3.62 12.66
C ILE A 135 3.08 -4.24 13.66
N SER A 136 2.09 -3.46 14.09
CA SER A 136 1.04 -3.92 15.01
C SER A 136 -0.17 -4.49 14.30
N ASN A 137 -0.38 -4.13 13.03
CA ASN A 137 -1.49 -4.58 12.18
C ASN A 137 -1.04 -4.65 10.72
N LEU A 138 -1.67 -5.53 9.94
CA LEU A 138 -1.51 -5.55 8.49
C LEU A 138 -2.21 -4.32 7.87
N PRO A 139 -1.64 -3.72 6.81
CA PRO A 139 -2.23 -2.55 6.17
C PRO A 139 -3.49 -2.90 5.40
N VAL A 140 -4.27 -1.86 5.10
CA VAL A 140 -5.44 -1.90 4.22
C VAL A 140 -5.17 -0.90 3.10
N ASP A 141 -5.46 -1.32 1.86
CA ASP A 141 -5.28 -0.45 0.70
C ASP A 141 -6.02 0.89 0.92
N PRO A 142 -5.45 2.05 0.56
CA PRO A 142 -6.09 3.35 0.77
C PRO A 142 -7.47 3.53 0.09
N LYS A 143 -7.82 2.72 -0.90
CA LYS A 143 -9.17 2.66 -1.50
C LYS A 143 -10.17 1.89 -0.65
N GLY A 144 -9.69 1.17 0.35
CA GLY A 144 -10.47 0.36 1.26
C GLY A 144 -10.72 -1.06 0.74
N PRO A 145 -11.12 -1.98 1.62
CA PRO A 145 -11.17 -3.42 1.33
C PRO A 145 -12.43 -3.86 0.55
N ASN A 146 -13.41 -2.96 0.40
CA ASN A 146 -14.71 -3.24 -0.22
C ASN A 146 -14.91 -2.47 -1.54
N THR A 147 -13.82 -1.99 -2.15
CA THR A 147 -13.89 -1.39 -3.48
C THR A 147 -14.12 -2.48 -4.55
N SER A 148 -14.84 -2.14 -5.61
CA SER A 148 -14.91 -2.96 -6.84
C SER A 148 -13.68 -2.78 -7.72
N GLU A 149 -12.89 -1.75 -7.47
CA GLU A 149 -11.66 -1.45 -8.22
C GLU A 149 -10.55 -2.47 -7.91
N GLU A 150 -9.55 -2.52 -8.80
CA GLU A 150 -8.43 -3.46 -8.71
C GLU A 150 -7.29 -3.02 -7.78
N PHE A 151 -7.63 -2.56 -6.57
CA PHE A 151 -6.68 -2.06 -5.58
C PHE A 151 -6.77 -2.85 -4.28
N TRP A 152 -5.72 -3.63 -4.01
CA TRP A 152 -5.53 -4.43 -2.80
C TRP A 152 -4.03 -4.74 -2.66
N TYR A 153 -3.65 -5.22 -1.48
CA TYR A 153 -2.38 -5.88 -1.27
C TYR A 153 -2.52 -7.38 -1.49
N ALA A 154 -1.51 -7.99 -2.10
CA ALA A 154 -1.42 -9.43 -2.20
C ALA A 154 -0.16 -9.98 -1.53
N TYR A 155 -0.20 -11.27 -1.18
CA TYR A 155 0.89 -11.99 -0.53
C TYR A 155 1.03 -13.41 -1.08
N ALA A 156 2.27 -13.82 -1.33
CA ALA A 156 2.66 -15.19 -1.62
C ALA A 156 3.96 -15.54 -0.90
N CYS A 157 4.20 -16.84 -0.74
CA CYS A 157 5.32 -17.35 0.07
C CYS A 157 5.86 -18.67 -0.46
N ASP A 158 7.16 -18.87 -0.26
CA ASP A 158 7.86 -20.14 -0.40
C ASP A 158 8.44 -20.55 0.96
N GLN A 159 7.83 -21.56 1.55
CA GLN A 159 8.18 -22.09 2.84
C GLN A 159 9.48 -22.91 2.80
N THR A 160 9.93 -23.39 1.64
CA THR A 160 11.24 -24.06 1.52
C THR A 160 12.36 -23.04 1.44
N ALA A 161 12.23 -22.06 0.54
CA ALA A 161 13.22 -21.00 0.34
C ALA A 161 13.20 -19.94 1.46
N LYS A 162 12.16 -19.94 2.32
CA LYS A 162 11.88 -18.90 3.30
C LYS A 162 11.79 -17.52 2.64
N SER A 163 11.15 -17.49 1.48
CA SER A 163 10.93 -16.26 0.73
C SER A 163 9.47 -15.87 0.68
N PHE A 164 9.23 -14.59 0.46
CA PHE A 164 7.89 -14.03 0.32
C PHE A 164 7.89 -12.89 -0.69
N GLU A 165 6.69 -12.60 -1.17
CA GLU A 165 6.39 -11.52 -2.08
C GLU A 165 5.09 -10.84 -1.65
N PHE A 166 5.11 -9.51 -1.67
CA PHE A 166 3.92 -8.67 -1.62
C PHE A 166 3.79 -7.89 -2.90
N THR A 167 2.56 -7.69 -3.36
CA THR A 167 2.28 -6.82 -4.51
C THR A 167 1.17 -5.82 -4.23
N ALA A 168 1.24 -4.68 -4.90
CA ALA A 168 0.19 -3.67 -4.94
C ALA A 168 0.15 -2.99 -6.31
N ARG A 169 -1.03 -2.59 -6.77
CA ARG A 169 -1.17 -1.80 -8.01
C ARG A 169 -1.14 -0.30 -7.70
N PHE A 170 -0.41 0.46 -8.52
CA PHE A 170 -0.44 1.93 -8.43
C PHE A 170 -1.58 2.55 -9.25
N GLU A 171 -1.94 3.77 -8.86
CA GLU A 171 -2.99 4.57 -9.48
C GLU A 171 -2.46 5.73 -10.31
N SER A 172 -1.37 6.36 -9.86
CA SER A 172 -0.87 7.60 -10.42
C SER A 172 0.07 7.36 -11.58
N ASN A 173 -0.05 8.20 -12.61
CA ASN A 173 0.88 8.18 -13.73
C ASN A 173 2.32 8.46 -13.27
N TYR A 174 2.49 9.23 -12.19
CA TYR A 174 3.82 9.46 -11.64
C TYR A 174 4.56 8.18 -11.24
N PHE A 175 3.91 7.26 -10.53
CA PHE A 175 4.56 6.00 -10.15
C PHE A 175 4.55 4.96 -11.27
N LEU A 176 3.52 4.97 -12.13
CA LEU A 176 3.38 4.03 -13.25
C LEU A 176 4.27 4.35 -14.46
N THR A 177 4.53 5.63 -14.76
CA THR A 177 5.21 6.03 -16.01
C THR A 177 6.42 6.92 -15.77
N ASP A 178 6.33 7.90 -14.87
CA ASP A 178 7.44 8.86 -14.69
C ASP A 178 8.59 8.21 -13.93
N LEU A 179 8.27 7.57 -12.79
CA LEU A 179 9.22 6.76 -12.03
C LEU A 179 9.27 5.31 -12.50
N ASP A 180 8.13 4.78 -13.00
CA ASP A 180 8.02 3.40 -13.49
C ASP A 180 8.44 2.39 -12.39
N ASN A 181 7.91 2.61 -11.19
CA ASN A 181 8.32 1.84 -10.00
C ASN A 181 7.88 0.39 -10.08
N ASP A 182 6.72 0.12 -10.69
CA ASP A 182 6.17 -1.23 -10.93
C ASP A 182 6.75 -1.92 -12.17
N GLY A 183 7.59 -1.24 -12.95
CA GLY A 183 8.39 -1.84 -14.02
C GLY A 183 9.89 -1.95 -13.70
N ARG A 184 10.36 -1.35 -12.59
CA ARG A 184 11.79 -1.23 -12.23
C ARG A 184 12.12 -1.62 -10.79
N ASP A 185 11.19 -2.22 -10.08
CA ASP A 185 11.42 -2.78 -8.73
C ASP A 185 12.26 -4.08 -8.75
N GLY A 186 12.50 -4.64 -9.94
CA GLY A 186 13.30 -5.85 -10.13
C GLY A 186 12.51 -7.14 -10.03
N GLY A 187 11.17 -7.06 -9.99
CA GLY A 187 10.29 -8.20 -10.05
C GLY A 187 9.98 -8.67 -11.46
N ASN A 188 8.92 -9.48 -11.58
CA ASN A 188 8.51 -10.10 -12.84
C ASN A 188 7.27 -9.44 -13.46
N SER A 189 6.63 -8.50 -12.76
CA SER A 189 5.48 -7.72 -13.20
C SER A 189 5.90 -6.42 -13.86
N THR A 190 5.01 -5.92 -14.72
CA THR A 190 5.11 -4.54 -15.24
C THR A 190 3.86 -3.73 -14.88
N THR A 191 3.03 -4.24 -13.97
CA THR A 191 1.71 -3.68 -13.66
C THR A 191 1.41 -3.62 -12.16
N THR A 192 2.28 -4.22 -11.34
CA THR A 192 2.16 -4.24 -9.89
C THR A 192 3.52 -4.02 -9.31
N TYR A 193 3.57 -3.18 -8.28
CA TYR A 193 4.77 -2.96 -7.51
C TYR A 193 5.03 -4.14 -6.57
N GLU A 194 6.21 -4.73 -6.67
CA GLU A 194 6.62 -5.95 -6.02
C GLU A 194 7.63 -5.67 -4.90
N VAL A 195 7.38 -6.25 -3.72
CA VAL A 195 8.23 -6.07 -2.55
C VAL A 195 8.35 -7.39 -1.80
N GLY A 196 9.57 -7.84 -1.56
CA GLY A 196 9.80 -9.14 -0.90
C GLY A 196 11.26 -9.54 -0.91
N THR A 197 11.50 -10.82 -0.69
CA THR A 197 12.83 -11.46 -0.84
C THR A 197 12.94 -12.28 -2.12
N ASP A 198 11.80 -12.67 -2.70
CA ASP A 198 11.68 -13.30 -4.01
C ASP A 198 10.51 -12.62 -4.70
N LEU A 199 10.78 -11.91 -5.81
CA LEU A 199 9.82 -11.07 -6.52
C LEU A 199 9.23 -11.81 -7.75
N ALA A 200 9.30 -13.14 -7.74
CA ALA A 200 8.77 -13.97 -8.82
C ALA A 200 7.85 -15.11 -8.32
N LEU A 201 7.35 -15.00 -7.09
CA LEU A 201 6.37 -15.92 -6.52
C LEU A 201 4.96 -15.64 -7.08
N ILE A 202 4.61 -14.39 -7.32
CA ILE A 202 3.36 -13.99 -7.98
C ILE A 202 3.67 -13.76 -9.47
N PRO A 203 2.84 -14.24 -10.41
CA PRO A 203 3.04 -13.98 -11.84
C PRO A 203 2.84 -12.52 -12.20
N GLY A 204 3.72 -11.98 -13.04
CA GLY A 204 3.71 -10.58 -13.46
C GLY A 204 2.64 -10.17 -14.49
N SER A 205 1.80 -11.09 -14.95
CA SER A 205 0.69 -10.81 -15.86
C SER A 205 -0.57 -11.54 -15.41
N TYR A 206 -1.65 -10.81 -15.17
CA TYR A 206 -2.98 -11.31 -14.85
C TYR A 206 -4.04 -10.84 -15.86
#